data_AF-A0A965PQN7-F1
#
_entry.id   AF-A0A965PQN7-F1
#
_cell.length_a   1.000
_cell.length_b   1.000
_cell.length_c   1.000
_cell.angle_alpha   90.00
_cell.angle_beta   90.00
_cell.angle_gamma   90.00
#
_symmetry.space_group_name_H-M   'P 1'
#
loop_
_entity.id
_entity.type
_entity.pdbx_description
1 polymer ?
#
loop_
_entity_poly.entity_id
_entity_poly.type
_entity_poly.pdbx_seq_one_letter_code
_entity_poly.pdbx_strand_id
1 'polypeptide(L)'
;MTTEKEQMMNALSVFIRQRAGLEFGNYGDLRSYRQEQRMITKDRHQAFELFRFVDRSESITSDRIKAEAKNRLEWKNGGWEYTTGQYFPVEYRRAVCSLLSCVLWNWFREECNCETREKIQAAARREFSRAVAQRWFS
;
A
#
# COMPACT_ATOMS: atom_id res chain seq x y z
N MET A 1 0.26 25.35 -7.84
CA MET A 1 -0.55 24.83 -6.72
C MET A 1 -0.36 23.33 -6.71
N THR A 2 0.06 22.76 -5.57
CA THR A 2 0.19 21.31 -5.40
C THR A 2 -1.19 20.68 -5.50
N THR A 3 -1.37 19.66 -6.34
CA THR A 3 -2.68 18.99 -6.46
C THR A 3 -3.00 18.22 -5.18
N GLU A 4 -4.27 17.95 -4.90
CA GLU A 4 -4.64 17.15 -3.73
C GLU A 4 -4.04 15.74 -3.80
N LYS A 5 -3.99 15.15 -5.00
CA LYS A 5 -3.32 13.87 -5.24
C LYS A 5 -1.85 13.96 -4.81
N GLU A 6 -1.12 14.98 -5.25
CA GLU A 6 0.27 15.19 -4.85
C GLU A 6 0.42 15.32 -3.33
N GLN A 7 -0.48 16.04 -2.64
CA GLN A 7 -0.46 16.13 -1.18
C GLN A 7 -0.65 14.76 -0.52
N MET A 8 -1.63 13.99 -0.98
CA MET A 8 -1.90 12.63 -0.49
C MET A 8 -0.70 11.70 -0.72
N MET A 9 -0.13 11.71 -1.92
CA MET A 9 1.01 10.86 -2.27
C MET A 9 2.28 11.27 -1.52
N ASN A 10 2.53 12.58 -1.36
CA ASN A 10 3.65 13.06 -0.55
C ASN A 10 3.54 12.60 0.90
N ALA A 11 2.38 12.78 1.53
CA ALA A 11 2.12 12.31 2.89
C ALA A 11 2.25 10.78 3.02
N LEU A 12 1.74 10.04 2.03
CA LEU A 12 1.85 8.57 2.01
C LEU A 12 3.31 8.12 1.90
N SER A 13 4.12 8.83 1.10
CA SER A 13 5.54 8.54 0.96
C SER A 13 6.29 8.71 2.28
N VAL A 14 5.95 9.74 3.08
CA VAL A 14 6.50 9.95 4.42
C VAL A 14 6.07 8.83 5.35
N PHE A 15 4.78 8.47 5.32
CA PHE A 15 4.22 7.38 6.12
C PHE A 15 4.89 6.03 5.83
N ILE A 16 5.18 5.68 4.57
CA ILE A 16 5.89 4.43 4.23
C ILE A 16 7.35 4.46 4.73
N ARG A 17 8.01 5.63 4.71
CA ARG A 17 9.43 5.81 5.05
C ARG A 17 9.72 5.75 6.55
N GLN A 18 8.73 5.98 7.41
CA GLN A 18 8.94 6.01 8.86
C GLN A 18 9.60 4.71 9.38
N ARG A 19 10.40 4.79 10.44
CA ARG A 19 11.00 3.59 11.04
C ARG A 19 9.91 2.78 11.73
N ALA A 20 9.93 1.45 11.58
CA ALA A 20 8.91 0.60 12.19
C ALA A 20 8.96 0.57 13.72
N GLY A 21 10.13 0.82 14.33
CA GLY A 21 10.25 0.86 15.80
C GLY A 21 10.19 -0.50 16.48
N LEU A 22 10.68 -1.57 15.83
CA LEU A 22 10.74 -2.90 16.44
C LEU A 22 11.64 -2.93 17.68
N GLU A 23 11.06 -3.30 18.83
CA GLU A 23 11.78 -3.49 20.08
C GLU A 23 12.10 -4.97 20.30
N PHE A 24 13.38 -5.29 20.52
CA PHE A 24 13.81 -6.67 20.73
C PHE A 24 13.19 -7.30 21.98
N GLY A 25 12.88 -6.51 23.02
CA GLY A 25 12.25 -6.99 24.25
C GLY A 25 10.88 -7.65 24.05
N ASN A 26 10.22 -7.42 22.92
CA ASN A 26 8.95 -8.07 22.55
C ASN A 26 9.13 -9.47 21.92
N TYR A 27 10.36 -9.97 21.85
CA TYR A 27 10.71 -11.24 21.20
C TYR A 27 11.47 -12.16 22.16
N GLY A 28 11.14 -13.45 22.15
CA GLY A 28 11.86 -14.47 22.92
C GLY A 28 13.20 -14.87 22.29
N ASP A 29 13.43 -14.56 21.02
CA ASP A 29 14.63 -14.98 20.29
C ASP A 29 14.99 -14.07 19.10
N LEU A 30 16.28 -14.10 18.72
CA LEU A 30 16.83 -13.32 17.60
C LEU A 30 16.29 -13.72 16.23
N ARG A 31 15.87 -14.98 16.05
CA ARG A 31 15.39 -15.47 14.76
C ARG A 31 14.01 -14.89 14.45
N SER A 32 13.10 -14.88 15.42
CA SER A 32 11.77 -14.28 15.31
C SER A 32 11.84 -12.78 15.05
N TYR A 33 12.71 -12.06 15.77
CA TYR A 33 12.96 -10.64 15.54
C TYR A 33 13.44 -10.36 14.10
N ARG A 34 14.46 -11.11 13.64
CA ARG A 34 15.01 -10.94 12.28
C ARG A 34 14.02 -11.33 11.20
N GLN A 35 13.16 -12.31 11.45
CA GLN A 35 12.09 -12.68 10.53
C GLN A 35 11.11 -11.53 10.34
N GLU A 36 10.67 -10.90 11.43
CA GLU A 36 9.75 -9.77 11.37
C GLU A 36 10.39 -8.56 10.67
N GLN A 37 11.65 -8.26 10.97
CA GLN A 37 12.41 -7.21 10.27
C GLN A 37 12.43 -7.41 8.74
N ARG A 38 12.62 -8.64 8.27
CA ARG A 38 12.60 -8.97 6.84
C ARG A 38 11.21 -8.79 6.24
N MET A 39 10.15 -9.18 6.96
CA MET A 39 8.76 -9.01 6.51
C MET A 39 8.39 -7.53 6.37
N ILE A 40 8.74 -6.71 7.36
CA ILE A 40 8.53 -5.26 7.34
C ILE A 40 9.26 -4.61 6.15
N THR A 41 10.51 -5.05 5.90
CA THR A 41 11.30 -4.55 4.77
C THR A 41 10.67 -4.95 3.44
N LYS A 42 10.20 -6.19 3.32
CA LYS A 42 9.45 -6.66 2.16
C LYS A 42 8.20 -5.82 1.94
N ASP A 43 7.41 -5.55 2.99
CA ASP A 43 6.21 -4.72 2.90
C ASP A 43 6.53 -3.30 2.43
N ARG A 44 7.65 -2.72 2.86
CA ARG A 44 8.13 -1.43 2.38
C ARG A 44 8.40 -1.44 0.87
N HIS A 45 9.10 -2.45 0.37
CA HIS A 45 9.39 -2.54 -1.07
C HIS A 45 8.11 -2.68 -1.90
N GLN A 46 7.18 -3.53 -1.44
CA GLN A 46 5.90 -3.73 -2.12
C GLN A 46 5.03 -2.47 -2.09
N ALA A 47 4.99 -1.75 -0.97
CA ALA A 47 4.27 -0.48 -0.86
C ALA A 47 4.80 0.55 -1.86
N PHE A 48 6.13 0.67 -2.00
CA PHE A 48 6.72 1.58 -2.98
C PHE A 48 6.46 1.19 -4.42
N GLU A 49 6.37 -0.10 -4.71
CA GLU A 49 6.08 -0.58 -6.05
C GLU A 49 4.67 -0.17 -6.49
N LEU A 50 3.66 -0.41 -5.64
CA LEU A 50 2.28 0.04 -5.88
C LEU A 50 2.18 1.57 -5.91
N PHE A 51 2.86 2.24 -4.97
CA PHE A 51 2.89 3.69 -4.86
C PHE A 51 3.36 4.35 -6.16
N ARG A 52 4.46 3.87 -6.74
CA ARG A 52 5.03 4.43 -7.97
C ARG A 52 4.07 4.36 -9.15
N PHE A 53 3.27 3.30 -9.23
CA PHE A 53 2.25 3.18 -10.27
C PHE A 53 1.13 4.21 -10.08
N VAL A 54 0.62 4.34 -8.85
CA VAL A 54 -0.46 5.29 -8.55
C VAL A 54 0.03 6.73 -8.76
N ASP A 55 1.24 7.03 -8.34
CA ASP A 55 1.85 8.35 -8.43
C ASP A 55 1.98 8.80 -9.90
N ARG A 56 2.53 7.95 -10.76
CA ARG A 56 2.73 8.24 -12.20
C ARG A 56 1.44 8.26 -13.03
N SER A 57 0.35 7.65 -12.55
CA SER A 57 -0.88 7.51 -13.33
C SER A 57 -1.78 8.73 -13.19
N GLU A 58 -1.88 9.55 -14.24
CA GLU A 58 -2.73 10.76 -14.23
C GLU A 58 -4.22 10.45 -14.10
N SER A 59 -4.68 9.29 -14.59
CA SER A 59 -6.09 8.86 -14.49
C SER A 59 -6.51 8.40 -13.09
N ILE A 60 -5.54 8.14 -12.19
CA ILE A 60 -5.84 7.86 -10.77
C ILE A 60 -5.90 9.19 -10.01
N THR A 61 -7.12 9.69 -9.83
CA THR A 61 -7.43 10.95 -9.14
C THR A 61 -7.45 10.81 -7.61
N SER A 62 -7.44 11.93 -6.88
CA SER A 62 -7.58 11.92 -5.41
C SER A 62 -8.90 11.29 -4.96
N ASP A 63 -10.00 11.51 -5.69
CA ASP A 63 -11.31 10.93 -5.38
C ASP A 63 -11.31 9.41 -5.47
N ARG A 64 -10.64 8.84 -6.48
CA ARG A 64 -10.46 7.38 -6.60
C ARG A 64 -9.69 6.82 -5.39
N ILE A 65 -8.66 7.53 -4.93
CA ILE A 65 -7.88 7.11 -3.76
C ILE A 65 -8.74 7.21 -2.49
N LYS A 66 -9.49 8.30 -2.30
CA LYS A 66 -10.38 8.49 -1.15
C LYS A 66 -11.50 7.45 -1.10
N ALA A 67 -12.04 7.04 -2.24
CA ALA A 67 -13.06 6.02 -2.32
C ALA A 67 -12.62 4.67 -1.71
N GLU A 68 -11.31 4.37 -1.76
CA GLU A 68 -10.72 3.15 -1.22
C GLU A 68 -10.02 3.36 0.13
N ALA A 69 -9.84 4.62 0.56
CA ALA A 69 -9.25 5.01 1.85
C ALA A 69 -10.21 4.72 3.03
N LYS A 70 -10.50 3.44 3.20
CA LYS A 70 -11.43 2.87 4.19
C LYS A 70 -10.67 1.91 5.10
N ASN A 71 -11.20 1.70 6.31
CA ASN A 71 -10.69 0.77 7.32
C ASN A 71 -9.47 1.29 8.09
N ARG A 72 -8.28 0.72 7.84
CA ARG A 72 -7.09 0.97 8.66
C ARG A 72 -6.33 2.24 8.26
N LEU A 73 -6.60 2.81 7.09
CA LEU A 73 -5.90 3.99 6.58
C LEU A 73 -6.91 4.92 5.88
N GLU A 74 -7.13 6.09 6.47
CA GLU A 74 -8.14 7.06 6.04
C GLU A 74 -7.49 8.42 5.77
N TRP A 75 -8.05 9.19 4.82
CA TRP A 75 -7.61 10.56 4.57
C TRP A 75 -8.53 11.54 5.30
N LYS A 76 -8.00 12.26 6.30
CA LYS A 76 -8.75 13.23 7.11
C LYS A 76 -7.90 14.45 7.41
N ASN A 77 -8.54 15.62 7.46
CA ASN A 77 -7.91 16.89 7.87
C ASN A 77 -6.59 17.20 7.13
N GLY A 78 -6.43 16.75 5.87
CA GLY A 78 -5.21 16.93 5.09
C GLY A 78 -4.06 15.96 5.41
N GLY A 79 -4.33 14.84 6.09
CA GLY A 79 -3.35 13.82 6.43
C GLY A 79 -3.89 12.39 6.41
N TRP A 80 -2.98 11.42 6.45
CA TRP A 80 -3.30 10.00 6.60
C TRP A 80 -3.43 9.63 8.07
N GLU A 81 -4.62 9.18 8.46
CA GLU A 81 -4.88 8.63 9.78
C GLU A 81 -4.85 7.10 9.73
N TYR A 82 -4.04 6.49 10.59
CA TYR A 82 -3.92 5.04 10.69
C TYR A 82 -4.58 4.52 11.96
N THR A 83 -5.51 3.57 11.81
CA THR A 83 -6.13 2.88 12.94
C THR A 83 -5.27 1.69 13.33
N THR A 84 -4.58 1.80 14.46
CA THR A 84 -3.67 0.77 14.96
C THR A 84 -4.43 -0.51 15.31
N GLY A 85 -3.94 -1.65 14.79
CA GLY A 85 -4.38 -2.98 15.20
C GLY A 85 -3.56 -3.51 16.36
N GLN A 86 -3.07 -4.74 16.26
CA GLN A 86 -2.40 -5.41 17.38
C GLN A 86 -0.94 -4.97 17.56
N TYR A 87 -0.22 -4.73 16.47
CA TYR A 87 1.19 -4.36 16.53
C TYR A 87 1.54 -3.42 15.38
N PHE A 88 1.54 -2.11 15.66
CA PHE A 88 1.80 -1.07 14.67
C PHE A 88 2.99 -1.36 13.74
N PRO A 89 4.20 -1.74 14.23
CA PRO A 89 5.41 -1.88 13.41
C PRO A 89 5.27 -2.78 12.18
N VAL A 90 4.38 -3.77 12.23
CA VAL A 90 4.21 -4.81 11.19
C VAL A 90 3.01 -4.55 10.29
N GLU A 91 2.10 -3.66 10.67
CA GLU A 91 0.80 -3.55 10.00
C GLU A 91 0.68 -2.32 9.09
N TYR A 92 1.28 -1.19 9.45
CA TYR A 92 0.96 0.08 8.77
C TYR A 92 1.33 0.07 7.28
N ARG A 93 2.47 -0.52 6.90
CA ARG A 93 2.86 -0.65 5.48
C ARG A 93 1.95 -1.58 4.72
N ARG A 94 1.43 -2.61 5.38
CA ARG A 94 0.45 -3.53 4.78
C ARG A 94 -0.87 -2.83 4.55
N ALA A 95 -1.28 -1.92 5.44
CA ALA A 95 -2.45 -1.08 5.22
C ALA A 95 -2.28 -0.19 3.99
N VAL A 96 -1.10 0.40 3.79
CA VAL A 96 -0.77 1.12 2.54
C VAL A 96 -0.88 0.22 1.31
N CYS A 97 -0.26 -0.97 1.34
CA CYS A 97 -0.36 -1.90 0.22
C CYS A 97 -1.81 -2.29 -0.08
N SER A 98 -2.61 -2.55 0.96
CA SER A 98 -4.02 -2.89 0.83
C SER A 98 -4.79 -1.76 0.15
N LEU A 99 -4.65 -0.53 0.63
CA LEU A 99 -5.27 0.66 0.03
C LEU A 99 -4.91 0.77 -1.45
N LEU A 100 -3.62 0.78 -1.77
CA LEU A 100 -3.16 0.97 -3.14
C LEU A 100 -3.58 -0.19 -4.06
N SER A 101 -3.62 -1.43 -3.54
CA SER A 101 -4.12 -2.57 -4.31
C SER A 101 -5.61 -2.46 -4.63
N CYS A 102 -6.44 -1.95 -3.71
CA CYS A 102 -7.86 -1.70 -3.97
C CYS A 102 -8.05 -0.63 -5.05
N VAL A 103 -7.31 0.48 -4.95
CA VAL A 103 -7.31 1.55 -5.96
C VAL A 103 -6.95 0.99 -7.34
N LEU A 104 -5.86 0.22 -7.41
CA LEU A 104 -5.38 -0.37 -8.66
C LEU A 104 -6.33 -1.44 -9.21
N TRP A 105 -6.99 -2.20 -8.35
CA TRP A 105 -7.98 -3.19 -8.76
C TRP A 105 -9.15 -2.53 -9.50
N ASN A 106 -9.71 -1.47 -8.92
CA ASN A 106 -10.81 -0.72 -9.54
C ASN A 106 -10.33 0.01 -10.80
N TRP A 107 -9.12 0.56 -10.79
CA TRP A 107 -8.51 1.15 -11.97
C TRP A 107 -8.34 0.15 -13.12
N PHE A 108 -7.83 -1.06 -12.87
CA PHE A 108 -7.72 -2.09 -13.90
C PHE A 108 -9.11 -2.49 -14.45
N ARG A 109 -10.11 -2.59 -13.57
CA ARG A 109 -11.47 -2.92 -13.97
C ARG A 109 -12.04 -1.89 -14.93
N GLU A 110 -11.90 -0.61 -14.58
CA GLU A 110 -12.56 0.50 -15.28
C GLU A 110 -11.76 0.99 -16.50
N GLU A 111 -10.47 1.26 -16.32
CA GLU A 111 -9.64 1.90 -17.35
C GLU A 111 -9.04 0.89 -18.34
N CYS A 112 -8.74 -0.34 -17.89
CA CYS A 112 -8.24 -1.41 -18.75
C CYS A 112 -9.34 -2.37 -19.23
N ASN A 113 -10.61 -2.08 -18.93
CA ASN A 113 -11.77 -2.93 -19.19
C ASN A 113 -11.54 -4.40 -18.76
N CYS A 114 -10.85 -4.60 -17.64
CA CYS A 114 -10.59 -5.93 -17.08
C CYS A 114 -11.77 -6.37 -16.22
N GLU A 115 -12.85 -6.81 -16.87
CA GLU A 115 -14.12 -7.13 -16.21
C GLU A 115 -14.07 -8.35 -15.28
N THR A 116 -13.12 -9.28 -15.49
CA THR A 116 -13.00 -10.50 -14.69
C THR A 116 -11.75 -10.47 -13.80
N ARG A 117 -11.79 -11.26 -12.72
CA ARG A 117 -10.67 -11.43 -11.79
C ARG A 117 -9.40 -11.88 -12.54
N GLU A 118 -9.53 -12.81 -13.47
CA GLU A 118 -8.42 -13.37 -14.25
C GLU A 118 -7.77 -12.31 -15.13
N LYS A 119 -8.59 -11.43 -15.73
CA LYS A 119 -8.09 -10.29 -16.53
C LYS A 119 -7.34 -9.29 -15.66
N ILE A 120 -7.88 -8.94 -14.48
CA ILE A 120 -7.23 -8.04 -13.53
C ILE A 120 -5.90 -8.64 -13.05
N GLN A 121 -5.89 -9.93 -12.73
CA GLN A 121 -4.69 -10.66 -12.37
C GLN A 121 -3.65 -10.68 -13.48
N ALA A 122 -4.08 -10.90 -14.72
CA ALA A 122 -3.20 -10.86 -15.87
C ALA A 122 -2.60 -9.45 -16.06
N ALA A 123 -3.40 -8.39 -15.88
CA ALA A 123 -2.92 -7.01 -15.93
C ALA A 123 -1.91 -6.74 -14.81
N ALA A 124 -2.22 -7.11 -13.56
CA ALA A 124 -1.31 -6.94 -12.43
C ALA A 124 0.02 -7.70 -12.62
N ARG A 125 0.00 -8.90 -13.21
CA ARG A 125 1.23 -9.68 -13.53
C ARG A 125 2.08 -9.04 -14.61
N ARG A 126 1.53 -8.19 -15.48
CA ARG A 126 2.28 -7.42 -16.48
C ARG A 126 2.95 -6.20 -15.88
N GLU A 127 2.29 -5.54 -14.93
CA GLU A 127 2.74 -4.27 -14.36
C GLU A 127 3.63 -4.43 -13.13
N PHE A 128 3.44 -5.49 -12.35
CA PHE A 128 4.09 -5.67 -11.05
C PHE A 128 4.95 -6.93 -11.00
N SER A 129 5.92 -6.90 -10.09
CA SER A 129 6.73 -8.04 -9.69
C SER A 129 5.85 -9.21 -9.26
N ARG A 130 6.33 -10.43 -9.51
CA ARG A 130 5.63 -11.66 -9.10
C ARG A 130 5.20 -11.63 -7.63
N ALA A 131 6.04 -11.08 -6.75
CA ALA A 131 5.78 -11.01 -5.32
C ALA A 131 4.64 -10.05 -4.96
N VAL A 132 4.47 -8.95 -5.70
CA VAL A 132 3.36 -8.02 -5.51
C VAL A 132 2.09 -8.57 -6.15
N ALA A 133 2.15 -9.00 -7.41
CA ALA A 133 1.01 -9.56 -8.13
C ALA A 133 0.38 -10.74 -7.38
N GLN A 134 1.20 -11.67 -6.88
CA GLN A 134 0.70 -12.84 -6.16
C GLN A 134 0.15 -12.52 -4.76
N ARG A 135 0.61 -11.44 -4.10
CA ARG A 135 0.19 -11.15 -2.73
C ARG A 135 -1.03 -10.24 -2.66
N TRP A 136 -1.11 -9.28 -3.58
CA TRP A 136 -2.09 -8.20 -3.51
C TRP A 136 -3.18 -8.29 -4.58
N PHE A 137 -3.00 -9.14 -5.59
CA PHE A 137 -3.97 -9.33 -6.67
C PHE A 137 -4.44 -10.78 -6.82
N SER A 138 -4.14 -11.66 -5.85
CA SER A 138 -4.49 -13.09 -5.90
C SER A 138 -5.97 -13.39 -5.90
#